data_AF-Q5V4H7-F1
#
_entry.id   AF-Q5V4H7-F1
#
_cell.length_a   1.000
_cell.length_b   1.000
_cell.length_c   1.000
_cell.angle_alpha   90.00
_cell.angle_beta   90.00
_cell.angle_gamma   90.00
#
_symmetry.space_group_name_H-M   'P 1'
#
loop_
_entity.id
_entity.type
_entity.pdbx_description
1 polymer ?
#
loop_
_entity_poly.entity_id
_entity_poly.type
_entity_poly.pdbx_seq_one_letter_code
_entity_poly.pdbx_strand_id
1 'polypeptide(L)'
;MAQEIVWYGAGAGAFFVSAVVFVWFAATRGNIRSSFYYLPPIHTSVAGAAYVAMALIAGGQLGDTVSITTLRFADWIVSTPIITYYLARLAGVDTQTRRLAVAANVVMIGVGYGFVSMSGSLRWIAFAVSTVAFIGLLYLYIKTFARKINAATASVRSLFQSLRDLTVVTWSLYPVVYFLGPLGTGIIQAPDLNFLVAVLDTIAKVGFMSILLVRYNSVETFVDSWSVAPAK
;
A
#
# COMPACT_ATOMS: atom_id res chain seq x y z
N MET A 1 -4.94 -25.17 3.87
CA MET A 1 -3.51 -25.53 3.88
C MET A 1 -2.86 -25.42 2.51
N ALA A 2 -2.93 -26.42 1.61
CA ALA A 2 -2.15 -26.40 0.36
C ALA A 2 -2.39 -25.16 -0.52
N GLN A 3 -3.66 -24.76 -0.71
CA GLN A 3 -4.02 -23.60 -1.53
C GLN A 3 -3.57 -22.25 -0.92
N GLU A 4 -3.58 -22.12 0.40
CA GLU A 4 -3.21 -20.87 1.08
C GLU A 4 -1.68 -20.64 1.01
N ILE A 5 -0.91 -21.71 1.20
CA ILE A 5 0.55 -21.69 1.02
C ILE A 5 0.91 -21.20 -0.39
N VAL A 6 0.17 -21.65 -1.42
CA VAL A 6 0.38 -21.22 -2.80
C VAL A 6 0.21 -19.70 -2.94
N TRP A 7 -0.85 -19.11 -2.36
CA TRP A 7 -1.09 -17.66 -2.46
C TRP A 7 -0.09 -16.84 -1.67
N TYR A 8 0.31 -17.29 -0.48
CA TYR A 8 1.36 -16.62 0.29
C TYR A 8 2.72 -16.73 -0.37
N GLY A 9 3.06 -17.90 -0.92
CA GLY A 9 4.29 -18.12 -1.69
C GLY A 9 4.34 -17.29 -2.97
N ALA A 10 3.24 -17.24 -3.72
CA ALA A 10 3.13 -16.42 -4.92
C ALA A 10 3.28 -14.92 -4.61
N GLY A 11 2.60 -14.44 -3.55
CA GLY A 11 2.76 -13.06 -3.07
C GLY A 11 4.19 -12.76 -2.62
N ALA A 12 4.81 -13.63 -1.82
CA ALA A 12 6.21 -13.49 -1.41
C ALA A 12 7.15 -13.39 -2.62
N GLY A 13 6.99 -14.29 -3.59
CA GLY A 13 7.75 -14.26 -4.84
C GLY A 13 7.58 -12.94 -5.60
N ALA A 14 6.34 -12.48 -5.79
CA ALA A 14 6.06 -11.20 -6.43
C ALA A 14 6.74 -10.02 -5.72
N PHE A 15 6.68 -9.98 -4.39
CA PHE A 15 7.27 -8.91 -3.59
C PHE A 15 8.80 -8.91 -3.62
N PHE A 16 9.45 -10.07 -3.50
CA PHE A 16 10.92 -10.14 -3.53
C PHE A 16 11.49 -9.93 -4.93
N VAL A 17 10.84 -10.46 -5.98
CA VAL A 17 11.22 -10.15 -7.37
C VAL A 17 11.11 -8.63 -7.61
N SER A 18 10.01 -8.02 -7.17
CA SER A 18 9.83 -6.56 -7.27
C SER A 18 10.89 -5.79 -6.49
N ALA A 19 11.25 -6.25 -5.28
CA ALA A 19 12.31 -5.62 -4.48
C ALA A 19 13.65 -5.63 -5.23
N VAL A 20 14.05 -6.76 -5.81
CA VAL A 20 15.28 -6.88 -6.61
C VAL A 20 15.25 -5.94 -7.82
N VAL A 21 14.13 -5.92 -8.56
CA VAL A 21 13.94 -5.03 -9.71
C VAL A 21 14.02 -3.56 -9.30
N PHE A 22 13.40 -3.18 -8.17
CA PHE A 22 13.41 -1.80 -7.69
C PHE A 22 14.79 -1.37 -7.18
N VAL A 23 15.54 -2.25 -6.52
CA VAL A 23 16.95 -2.00 -6.15
C VAL A 23 17.79 -1.77 -7.40
N TRP A 24 17.68 -2.67 -8.38
CA TRP A 24 18.40 -2.55 -9.65
C TRP A 24 18.07 -1.24 -10.36
N PHE A 25 16.78 -0.90 -10.46
CA PHE A 25 16.34 0.34 -11.09
C PHE A 25 16.86 1.57 -10.33
N ALA A 26 16.74 1.59 -9.01
CA ALA A 26 17.24 2.69 -8.17
C ALA A 26 18.76 2.89 -8.31
N ALA A 27 19.53 1.79 -8.39
CA ALA A 27 20.98 1.83 -8.53
C ALA A 27 21.46 2.24 -9.93
N THR A 28 20.68 1.96 -10.99
CA THR A 28 21.10 2.18 -12.37
C THR A 28 20.50 3.43 -13.02
N ARG A 29 19.31 3.85 -12.58
CA ARG A 29 18.55 4.96 -13.18
C ARG A 29 18.19 6.06 -12.19
N GLY A 30 18.24 5.76 -10.89
CA GLY A 30 17.69 6.61 -9.85
C GLY A 30 18.71 7.41 -9.05
N ASN A 31 18.19 8.12 -8.07
CA ASN A 31 18.98 8.78 -7.03
C ASN A 31 18.72 8.09 -5.69
N ILE A 32 19.66 7.26 -5.24
CA ILE A 32 19.54 6.48 -3.99
C ILE A 32 19.34 7.34 -2.73
N ARG A 33 19.62 8.65 -2.77
CA ARG A 33 19.37 9.58 -1.66
C ARG A 33 17.91 10.02 -1.59
N SER A 34 17.14 9.86 -2.66
CA SER A 34 15.74 10.28 -2.73
C SER A 34 14.81 9.17 -2.27
N SER A 35 13.84 9.53 -1.43
CA SER A 35 12.81 8.61 -0.93
C SER A 35 11.95 8.02 -2.04
N PHE A 36 11.99 8.55 -3.26
CA PHE A 36 11.31 7.96 -4.40
C PHE A 36 12.02 6.72 -4.96
N TYR A 37 13.28 6.47 -4.59
CA TYR A 37 14.08 5.35 -5.08
C TYR A 37 14.43 4.31 -4.01
N TYR A 38 14.71 4.72 -2.76
CA TYR A 38 15.10 3.75 -1.72
C TYR A 38 13.92 3.13 -0.94
N LEU A 39 12.78 3.83 -0.83
CA LEU A 39 11.60 3.29 -0.12
C LEU A 39 10.81 2.22 -0.90
N PRO A 40 10.68 2.25 -2.25
CA PRO A 40 9.98 1.19 -2.97
C PRO A 40 10.52 -0.23 -2.71
N PRO A 41 11.84 -0.51 -2.76
CA PRO A 41 12.35 -1.84 -2.45
C PRO A 41 12.19 -2.21 -0.97
N ILE A 42 12.27 -1.24 -0.03
CA ILE A 42 12.00 -1.48 1.39
C ILE A 42 10.52 -1.88 1.57
N HIS A 43 9.61 -1.15 0.92
CA HIS A 43 8.17 -1.39 0.99
C HIS A 43 7.79 -2.79 0.53
N THR A 44 8.30 -3.23 -0.64
CA THR A 44 8.04 -4.60 -1.11
C THR A 44 8.79 -5.64 -0.29
N SER A 45 9.96 -5.35 0.26
CA SER A 45 10.66 -6.31 1.14
C SER A 45 9.90 -6.58 2.45
N VAL A 46 9.29 -5.55 3.05
CA VAL A 46 8.43 -5.71 4.24
C VAL A 46 7.23 -6.59 3.92
N ALA A 47 6.56 -6.34 2.80
CA ALA A 47 5.44 -7.18 2.34
C ALA A 47 5.91 -8.62 2.06
N GLY A 48 7.05 -8.80 1.40
CA GLY A 48 7.65 -10.11 1.14
C GLY A 48 7.92 -10.89 2.41
N ALA A 49 8.50 -10.25 3.44
CA ALA A 49 8.75 -10.87 4.73
C ALA A 49 7.45 -11.31 5.44
N ALA A 50 6.41 -10.46 5.41
CA ALA A 50 5.10 -10.82 5.95
C ALA A 50 4.48 -12.02 5.22
N TYR A 51 4.58 -12.06 3.89
CA TYR A 51 4.08 -13.17 3.09
C TYR A 51 4.85 -14.47 3.29
N VAL A 52 6.18 -14.41 3.49
CA VAL A 52 6.97 -15.58 3.91
C VAL A 52 6.51 -16.09 5.27
N ALA A 53 6.33 -15.20 6.26
CA ALA A 53 5.85 -15.61 7.58
C ALA A 53 4.44 -16.23 7.51
N MET A 54 3.54 -15.68 6.70
CA MET A 54 2.21 -16.27 6.46
C MET A 54 2.31 -17.64 5.77
N ALA A 55 3.20 -17.81 4.79
CA ALA A 55 3.44 -19.09 4.14
C ALA A 55 3.96 -20.15 5.13
N LEU A 56 4.88 -19.76 6.02
CA LEU A 56 5.45 -20.64 7.04
C LEU A 56 4.46 -21.01 8.15
N ILE A 57 3.51 -20.13 8.49
CA ILE A 57 2.40 -20.49 9.39
C ILE A 57 1.46 -21.46 8.67
N ALA A 58 1.07 -21.16 7.43
CA ALA A 58 0.17 -21.99 6.65
C ALA A 58 0.74 -23.39 6.35
N GLY A 59 2.07 -23.52 6.28
CA GLY A 59 2.78 -24.79 6.15
C GLY A 59 3.12 -25.49 7.47
N GLY A 60 2.74 -24.90 8.61
CA GLY A 60 2.96 -25.50 9.94
C GLY A 60 4.38 -25.35 10.48
N GLN A 61 5.26 -24.56 9.86
CA GLN A 61 6.65 -24.39 10.29
C GLN A 61 6.82 -23.43 11.46
N LEU A 62 5.93 -22.44 11.64
CA LEU A 62 6.01 -21.44 12.73
C LEU A 62 4.99 -21.66 13.87
N GLY A 63 4.13 -22.67 13.76
CA GLY A 63 3.01 -22.89 14.68
C GLY A 63 2.02 -21.72 14.74
N ASP A 64 1.16 -21.72 15.76
CA ASP A 64 0.07 -20.73 15.93
C ASP A 64 0.44 -19.53 16.81
N THR A 65 1.74 -19.19 16.90
CA THR A 65 2.23 -18.12 17.78
C THR A 65 1.70 -16.74 17.39
N VAL A 66 1.50 -16.51 16.09
CA VAL A 66 0.92 -15.29 15.53
C VAL A 66 -0.06 -15.68 14.43
N SER A 67 -1.23 -15.04 14.38
CA SER A 67 -2.20 -15.35 13.33
C SER A 67 -1.77 -14.75 11.98
N ILE A 68 -2.15 -15.41 10.87
CA ILE A 68 -1.98 -14.90 9.50
C ILE A 68 -2.56 -13.48 9.39
N THR A 69 -3.73 -13.24 9.96
CA THR A 69 -4.37 -11.91 9.91
C THR A 69 -3.57 -10.88 10.70
N THR A 70 -2.97 -11.25 11.84
CA THR A 70 -2.08 -10.36 12.59
C THR A 70 -0.86 -9.96 11.78
N LEU A 71 -0.20 -10.90 11.08
CA LEU A 71 0.92 -10.58 10.19
C LEU A 71 0.53 -9.63 9.06
N ARG A 72 -0.65 -9.82 8.48
CA ARG A 72 -1.18 -8.94 7.43
C ARG A 72 -1.39 -7.51 7.94
N PHE A 73 -1.98 -7.34 9.14
CA PHE A 73 -2.13 -6.02 9.75
C PHE A 73 -0.78 -5.41 10.15
N ALA A 74 0.21 -6.22 10.54
CA ALA A 74 1.58 -5.77 10.82
C ALA A 74 2.34 -5.31 9.56
N ASP A 75 2.08 -5.90 8.39
CA ASP A 75 2.50 -5.33 7.11
C ASP A 75 1.77 -4.01 6.85
N TRP A 76 0.43 -4.02 6.91
CA TRP A 76 -0.38 -2.86 6.52
C TRP A 76 -0.15 -1.61 7.34
N ILE A 77 0.18 -1.75 8.63
CA ILE A 77 0.50 -0.60 9.49
C ILE A 77 1.78 0.12 9.04
N VAL A 78 2.63 -0.54 8.24
CA VAL A 78 3.84 0.04 7.62
C VAL A 78 3.58 0.43 6.16
N SER A 79 3.01 -0.48 5.37
CA SER A 79 2.91 -0.31 3.92
C SER A 79 1.88 0.71 3.49
N THR A 80 0.76 0.85 4.22
CA THR A 80 -0.31 1.80 3.85
C THR A 80 0.02 3.25 4.21
N PRO A 81 0.69 3.59 5.34
CA PRO A 81 1.15 4.95 5.57
C PRO A 81 2.24 5.39 4.59
N ILE A 82 3.10 4.48 4.10
CA ILE A 82 4.10 4.80 3.07
C ILE A 82 3.42 5.22 1.75
N ILE A 83 2.40 4.49 1.31
CA ILE A 83 1.60 4.85 0.12
C ILE A 83 0.93 6.22 0.32
N THR A 84 0.33 6.43 1.49
CA THR A 84 -0.29 7.72 1.87
C THR A 84 0.73 8.87 1.83
N TYR A 85 1.93 8.63 2.35
CA TYR A 85 3.05 9.57 2.31
C TYR A 85 3.42 9.93 0.88
N TYR A 86 3.50 8.97 -0.04
CA TYR A 86 3.80 9.25 -1.45
C TYR A 86 2.72 10.08 -2.12
N LEU A 87 1.44 9.75 -1.94
CA LEU A 87 0.35 10.54 -2.48
C LEU A 87 0.42 11.99 -1.97
N ALA A 88 0.66 12.18 -0.68
CA ALA A 88 0.81 13.51 -0.09
C ALA A 88 2.05 14.25 -0.61
N ARG A 89 3.19 13.56 -0.78
CA ARG A 89 4.43 14.14 -1.30
C ARG A 89 4.30 14.56 -2.75
N LEU A 90 3.70 13.73 -3.59
CA LEU A 90 3.43 14.05 -4.99
C LEU A 90 2.47 15.22 -5.08
N ALA A 91 1.38 15.21 -4.32
CA ALA A 91 0.38 16.28 -4.29
C ALA A 91 0.92 17.64 -3.84
N GLY A 92 2.12 17.68 -3.23
CA GLY A 92 2.73 18.91 -2.74
C GLY A 92 1.98 19.52 -1.55
N VAL A 93 1.31 18.70 -0.74
CA VAL A 93 0.65 19.22 0.47
C VAL A 93 1.68 19.60 1.53
N ASP A 94 1.29 20.54 2.40
CA ASP A 94 2.13 20.99 3.51
C ASP A 94 2.45 19.85 4.49
N THR A 95 3.51 20.05 5.29
CA THR A 95 4.01 19.03 6.21
C THR A 95 2.98 18.62 7.27
N GLN A 96 2.12 19.54 7.73
CA GLN A 96 1.11 19.24 8.73
C GLN A 96 0.03 18.33 8.13
N THR A 97 -0.51 18.69 6.96
CA THR A 97 -1.49 17.87 6.23
C THR A 97 -0.93 16.48 5.93
N ARG A 98 0.34 16.40 5.49
CA ARG A 98 1.01 15.11 5.22
C ARG A 98 1.11 14.24 6.48
N ARG A 99 1.56 14.81 7.60
CA ARG A 99 1.67 14.09 8.88
C ARG A 99 0.32 13.61 9.39
N LEU A 100 -0.71 14.45 9.28
CA LEU A 100 -2.07 14.09 9.68
C LEU A 100 -2.61 12.93 8.84
N ALA A 101 -2.40 12.95 7.51
CA ALA A 101 -2.83 11.85 6.65
C ALA A 101 -2.14 10.52 6.99
N VAL A 102 -0.82 10.56 7.23
CA VAL A 102 -0.04 9.38 7.65
C VAL A 102 -0.51 8.86 9.01
N ALA A 103 -0.72 9.75 10.00
CA ALA A 103 -1.20 9.37 11.32
C ALA A 103 -2.62 8.79 11.27
N ALA A 104 -3.53 9.43 10.52
CA ALA A 104 -4.89 8.93 10.31
C ALA A 104 -4.91 7.55 9.64
N ASN A 105 -3.97 7.29 8.72
CA ASN A 105 -3.80 5.97 8.12
C ASN A 105 -3.35 4.91 9.14
N VAL A 106 -2.34 5.20 9.97
CA VAL A 106 -1.91 4.29 11.04
C VAL A 106 -3.06 3.98 12.00
N VAL A 107 -3.82 5.00 12.41
CA VAL A 107 -5.01 4.83 13.27
C VAL A 107 -6.07 3.99 12.57
N MET A 108 -6.36 4.22 11.28
CA MET A 108 -7.32 3.43 10.51
C MET A 108 -6.96 1.94 10.53
N ILE A 109 -5.69 1.59 10.28
CA ILE A 109 -5.22 0.19 10.33
C ILE A 109 -5.28 -0.37 11.75
N GLY A 110 -4.80 0.37 12.75
CA GLY A 110 -4.81 -0.06 14.14
C GLY A 110 -6.23 -0.32 14.68
N VAL A 111 -7.17 0.57 14.38
CA VAL A 111 -8.59 0.37 14.72
C VAL A 111 -9.18 -0.76 13.88
N GLY A 112 -8.83 -0.88 12.60
CA GLY A 112 -9.25 -1.98 11.74
C GLY A 112 -8.81 -3.35 12.26
N TYR A 113 -7.67 -3.44 12.94
CA TYR A 113 -7.23 -4.67 13.61
C TYR A 113 -8.20 -5.09 14.73
N GLY A 114 -8.93 -4.15 15.32
CA GLY A 114 -10.01 -4.44 16.26
C GLY A 114 -11.11 -5.31 15.65
N PHE A 115 -11.40 -5.19 14.34
CA PHE A 115 -12.39 -6.06 13.68
C PHE A 115 -11.99 -7.54 13.74
N VAL A 116 -10.69 -7.82 13.61
CA VAL A 116 -10.18 -9.20 13.54
C VAL A 116 -9.79 -9.77 14.90
N SER A 117 -9.50 -8.91 15.87
CA SER A 117 -9.04 -9.31 17.22
C SER A 117 -10.14 -9.30 18.28
N MET A 118 -11.26 -8.61 18.04
CA MET A 118 -12.40 -8.52 18.97
C MET A 118 -13.58 -9.38 18.49
N SER A 119 -14.58 -9.51 19.36
CA SER A 119 -15.81 -10.26 19.14
C SER A 119 -17.06 -9.39 19.41
N GLY A 120 -18.23 -9.90 19.02
CA GLY A 120 -19.52 -9.25 19.27
C GLY A 120 -19.62 -7.83 18.72
N SER A 121 -20.28 -6.94 19.46
CA SER A 121 -20.50 -5.56 19.03
C SER A 121 -19.20 -4.75 18.91
N LEU A 122 -18.16 -5.06 19.70
CA LEU A 122 -16.87 -4.34 19.65
C LEU A 122 -16.17 -4.52 18.30
N ARG A 123 -16.26 -5.71 17.70
CA ARG A 123 -15.79 -5.97 16.33
C ARG A 123 -16.40 -5.00 15.33
N TRP A 124 -17.72 -4.86 15.36
CA TRP A 124 -18.46 -4.03 14.42
C TRP A 124 -18.24 -2.54 14.66
N ILE A 125 -18.08 -2.12 15.91
CA ILE A 125 -17.66 -0.75 16.25
C ILE A 125 -16.28 -0.46 15.66
N ALA A 126 -15.31 -1.36 15.84
CA ALA A 126 -13.96 -1.22 15.28
C ALA A 126 -13.99 -1.14 13.74
N PHE A 127 -14.77 -2.00 13.09
CA PHE A 127 -14.99 -1.96 11.64
C PHE A 127 -15.58 -0.62 11.17
N ALA A 128 -16.62 -0.14 11.85
CA ALA A 128 -17.28 1.12 11.50
C ALA A 128 -16.34 2.33 11.68
N VAL A 129 -15.62 2.42 12.80
CA VAL A 129 -14.68 3.51 13.07
C VAL A 129 -13.52 3.50 12.07
N SER A 130 -12.95 2.32 11.77
CA SER A 130 -11.92 2.19 10.74
C SER A 130 -12.44 2.60 9.35
N THR A 131 -13.67 2.21 9.00
CA THR A 131 -14.31 2.59 7.74
C THR A 131 -14.54 4.11 7.63
N VAL A 132 -14.96 4.77 8.71
CA VAL A 132 -15.09 6.23 8.75
C VAL A 132 -13.74 6.92 8.55
N ALA A 133 -12.68 6.44 9.22
CA ALA A 133 -11.33 6.95 9.02
C ALA A 133 -10.85 6.75 7.56
N PHE A 134 -11.15 5.59 6.96
CA PHE A 134 -10.88 5.31 5.55
C PHE A 134 -11.59 6.28 4.60
N ILE A 135 -12.89 6.54 4.81
CA ILE A 135 -13.65 7.53 4.02
C ILE A 135 -13.02 8.92 4.14
N GLY A 136 -12.56 9.30 5.34
CA GLY A 136 -11.81 10.54 5.55
C GLY A 136 -10.51 10.61 4.73
N LEU A 137 -9.74 9.51 4.66
CA LEU A 137 -8.55 9.43 3.81
C LEU A 137 -8.89 9.50 2.32
N LEU A 138 -9.94 8.81 1.86
CA LEU A 138 -10.42 8.93 0.48
C LEU A 138 -10.77 10.38 0.12
N TYR A 139 -11.43 11.09 1.03
CA TYR A 139 -11.72 12.51 0.86
C TYR A 139 -10.43 13.33 0.72
N LEU A 140 -9.42 13.10 1.56
CA LEU A 140 -8.12 13.76 1.44
C LEU A 140 -7.48 13.51 0.07
N TYR A 141 -7.52 12.27 -0.44
CA TYR A 141 -6.89 11.91 -1.70
C TYR A 141 -7.61 12.53 -2.90
N ILE A 142 -8.94 12.43 -2.92
CA ILE A 142 -9.79 12.80 -4.07
C ILE A 142 -10.06 14.30 -4.11
N LYS A 143 -10.10 14.99 -2.97
CA LYS A 143 -10.43 16.42 -2.89
C LYS A 143 -9.23 17.26 -2.49
N THR A 144 -8.64 17.01 -1.32
CA THR A 144 -7.60 17.88 -0.77
C THR A 144 -6.32 17.81 -1.59
N PHE A 145 -5.81 16.61 -1.85
CA PHE A 145 -4.57 16.38 -2.59
C PHE A 145 -4.76 16.73 -4.07
N ALA A 146 -5.90 16.34 -4.65
CA ALA A 146 -6.26 16.69 -6.03
C ALA A 146 -6.35 18.20 -6.26
N ARG A 147 -6.81 18.98 -5.26
CA ARG A 147 -6.80 20.46 -5.37
C ARG A 147 -5.38 21.01 -5.34
N LYS A 148 -4.51 20.48 -4.48
CA LYS A 148 -3.13 20.97 -4.31
C LYS A 148 -2.26 20.69 -5.53
N ILE A 149 -2.40 19.51 -6.13
CA ILE A 149 -1.60 19.12 -7.31
C ILE A 149 -1.94 19.94 -8.58
N ASN A 150 -3.06 20.69 -8.61
CA ASN A 150 -3.47 21.45 -9.79
C ASN A 150 -2.44 22.49 -10.26
N ALA A 151 -1.59 22.98 -9.36
CA ALA A 151 -0.50 23.91 -9.68
C ALA A 151 0.74 23.22 -10.29
N ALA A 152 0.81 21.89 -10.29
CA ALA A 152 1.94 21.14 -10.84
C ALA A 152 1.83 20.92 -12.35
N THR A 153 2.93 20.51 -12.97
CA THR A 153 2.98 20.17 -14.40
C THR A 153 2.00 19.04 -14.74
N ALA A 154 1.58 18.97 -16.01
CA ALA A 154 0.66 17.93 -16.49
C ALA A 154 1.18 16.51 -16.20
N SER A 155 2.49 16.27 -16.36
CA SER A 155 3.12 14.98 -16.11
C SER A 155 3.04 14.56 -14.63
N VAL A 156 3.31 15.48 -13.69
CA VAL A 156 3.20 15.20 -12.25
C VAL A 156 1.75 14.99 -11.84
N ARG A 157 0.83 15.82 -12.35
CA ARG A 157 -0.63 15.64 -12.13
C ARG A 157 -1.11 14.27 -12.59
N SER A 158 -0.69 13.85 -13.78
CA SER A 158 -1.01 12.54 -14.34
C SER A 158 -0.42 11.40 -13.49
N LEU A 159 0.81 11.52 -12.99
CA LEU A 159 1.41 10.54 -12.07
C LEU A 159 0.61 10.41 -10.78
N PHE A 160 0.32 11.53 -10.13
CA PHE A 160 -0.49 11.55 -8.92
C PHE A 160 -1.86 10.91 -9.16
N GLN A 161 -2.54 11.26 -10.25
CA GLN A 161 -3.86 10.75 -10.59
C GLN A 161 -3.85 9.21 -10.76
N SER A 162 -2.89 8.66 -11.51
CA SER A 162 -2.76 7.21 -11.69
C SER A 162 -2.58 6.48 -10.36
N LEU A 163 -1.69 6.98 -9.51
CA LEU A 163 -1.41 6.38 -8.21
C LEU A 163 -2.59 6.52 -7.25
N ARG A 164 -3.22 7.69 -7.22
CA ARG A 164 -4.42 7.96 -6.42
C ARG A 164 -5.55 7.01 -6.79
N ASP A 165 -5.85 6.87 -8.08
CA ASP A 165 -6.96 6.04 -8.53
C ASP A 165 -6.71 4.56 -8.27
N LEU A 166 -5.49 4.08 -8.51
CA LEU A 166 -5.06 2.74 -8.13
C LEU A 166 -5.30 2.50 -6.63
N THR A 167 -4.83 3.42 -5.77
CA THR A 167 -5.03 3.33 -4.32
C THR A 167 -6.50 3.35 -3.94
N VAL A 168 -7.29 4.30 -4.45
CA VAL A 168 -8.72 4.43 -4.12
C VAL A 168 -9.48 3.16 -4.51
N VAL A 169 -9.28 2.65 -5.73
CA VAL A 169 -9.97 1.45 -6.21
C VAL A 169 -9.56 0.23 -5.40
N THR A 170 -8.26 -0.03 -5.28
CA THR A 170 -7.78 -1.23 -4.57
C THR A 170 -8.13 -1.20 -3.09
N TRP A 171 -7.92 -0.06 -2.41
CA TRP A 171 -8.16 0.05 -0.97
C TRP A 171 -9.64 -0.05 -0.62
N SER A 172 -10.53 0.41 -1.49
CA SER A 172 -11.98 0.29 -1.27
C SER A 172 -12.47 -1.16 -1.28
N LEU A 173 -11.72 -2.07 -1.91
CA LEU A 173 -12.08 -3.49 -1.94
C LEU A 173 -11.77 -4.22 -0.61
N TYR A 174 -10.81 -3.74 0.20
CA TYR A 174 -10.44 -4.39 1.46
C TYR A 174 -11.59 -4.44 2.49
N PRO A 175 -12.24 -3.32 2.87
CA PRO A 175 -13.36 -3.39 3.81
C PRO A 175 -14.53 -4.20 3.24
N VAL A 176 -14.72 -4.22 1.92
CA VAL A 176 -15.75 -5.04 1.27
C VAL A 176 -15.44 -6.53 1.44
N VAL A 177 -14.24 -7.00 1.12
CA VAL A 177 -13.90 -8.43 1.26
C VAL A 177 -13.85 -8.88 2.73
N TYR A 178 -13.48 -8.00 3.66
CA TYR A 178 -13.53 -8.31 5.10
C TYR A 178 -14.97 -8.33 5.64
N PHE A 179 -15.84 -7.44 5.16
CA PHE A 179 -17.26 -7.48 5.47
C PHE A 179 -17.91 -8.75 4.95
N LEU A 180 -17.57 -9.17 3.72
CA LEU A 180 -18.08 -10.39 3.12
C LEU A 180 -17.38 -11.67 3.63
N GLY A 181 -16.25 -11.52 4.32
CA GLY A 181 -15.40 -12.62 4.76
C GLY A 181 -15.93 -13.36 6.00
N PRO A 182 -15.16 -14.35 6.51
CA PRO A 182 -15.61 -15.26 7.57
C PRO A 182 -15.99 -14.59 8.90
N LEU A 183 -15.39 -13.43 9.20
CA LEU A 183 -15.69 -12.68 10.43
C LEU A 183 -16.88 -11.72 10.29
N GLY A 184 -17.30 -11.46 9.05
CA GLY A 184 -18.46 -10.64 8.70
C GLY A 184 -19.65 -11.50 8.30
N THR A 185 -20.07 -11.46 7.04
CA THR A 185 -21.24 -12.21 6.55
C THR A 185 -20.94 -13.68 6.22
N GLY A 186 -19.67 -14.05 6.02
CA GLY A 186 -19.27 -15.41 5.68
C GLY A 186 -19.53 -15.83 4.23
N ILE A 187 -19.91 -14.90 3.34
CA ILE A 187 -20.14 -15.17 1.91
C ILE A 187 -18.83 -15.60 1.22
N ILE A 188 -17.72 -14.95 1.56
CA ILE A 188 -16.37 -15.29 1.10
C ILE A 188 -15.73 -16.21 2.14
N GLN A 189 -15.33 -17.40 1.71
CA GLN A 189 -14.63 -18.35 2.58
C GLN A 189 -13.18 -17.95 2.82
N ALA A 190 -12.55 -18.49 3.86
CA ALA A 190 -11.19 -18.12 4.25
C ALA A 190 -10.15 -18.27 3.12
N PRO A 191 -10.11 -19.38 2.34
CA PRO A 191 -9.15 -19.51 1.23
C PRO A 191 -9.33 -18.43 0.16
N ASP A 192 -10.58 -18.09 -0.17
CA ASP A 192 -10.91 -17.07 -1.17
C ASP A 192 -10.57 -15.66 -0.68
N LEU A 193 -10.83 -15.36 0.60
CA LEU A 193 -10.39 -14.11 1.21
C LEU A 193 -8.87 -13.96 1.14
N ASN A 194 -8.14 -15.05 1.41
CA ASN A 194 -6.67 -15.05 1.37
C ASN A 194 -6.14 -14.83 -0.05
N PHE A 195 -6.75 -15.46 -1.06
CA PHE A 195 -6.46 -15.22 -2.46
C PHE A 195 -6.75 -13.77 -2.87
N LEU A 196 -7.95 -13.27 -2.61
CA LEU A 196 -8.38 -11.92 -2.99
C LEU A 196 -7.44 -10.87 -2.39
N VAL A 197 -7.10 -11.02 -1.12
CA VAL A 197 -6.18 -10.08 -0.46
C VAL A 197 -4.76 -10.19 -1.00
N ALA A 198 -4.27 -11.38 -1.35
CA ALA A 198 -2.97 -11.53 -2.02
C ALA A 198 -2.89 -10.80 -3.37
N VAL A 199 -3.97 -10.90 -4.16
CA VAL A 199 -4.11 -10.16 -5.42
C VAL A 199 -4.15 -8.65 -5.16
N LEU A 200 -5.00 -8.20 -4.23
CA LEU A 200 -5.13 -6.79 -3.87
C LEU A 200 -3.81 -6.21 -3.34
N ASP A 201 -3.08 -6.93 -2.49
CA ASP A 201 -1.79 -6.51 -1.96
C ASP A 201 -0.76 -6.40 -3.07
N THR A 202 -0.71 -7.36 -3.99
CA THR A 202 0.22 -7.33 -5.13
C THR A 202 -0.04 -6.09 -5.99
N ILE A 203 -1.30 -5.82 -6.36
CA ILE A 203 -1.66 -4.65 -7.17
C ILE A 203 -1.35 -3.35 -6.40
N ALA A 204 -1.80 -3.25 -5.15
CA ALA A 204 -1.68 -2.04 -4.34
C ALA A 204 -0.23 -1.70 -3.96
N LYS A 205 0.66 -2.69 -3.88
CA LYS A 205 2.06 -2.50 -3.50
C LYS A 205 2.99 -2.54 -4.71
N VAL A 206 3.06 -3.65 -5.44
CA VAL A 206 3.94 -3.79 -6.61
C VAL A 206 3.49 -2.85 -7.73
N GLY A 207 2.19 -2.82 -8.03
CA GLY A 207 1.65 -1.94 -9.07
C GLY A 207 1.89 -0.46 -8.76
N PHE A 208 1.59 -0.04 -7.52
CA PHE A 208 1.84 1.33 -7.08
C PHE A 208 3.32 1.71 -7.18
N MET A 209 4.22 0.90 -6.61
CA MET A 209 5.65 1.18 -6.56
C MET A 209 6.29 1.16 -7.96
N SER A 210 5.85 0.28 -8.85
CA SER A 210 6.34 0.22 -10.23
C SER A 210 5.96 1.50 -11.00
N ILE A 211 4.68 1.91 -10.93
CA ILE A 211 4.21 3.14 -11.57
C ILE A 211 4.94 4.35 -11.01
N LEU A 212 5.08 4.44 -9.68
CA LEU A 212 5.79 5.51 -9.00
C LEU A 212 7.22 5.61 -9.51
N LEU A 213 7.99 4.53 -9.44
CA LEU A 213 9.42 4.52 -9.72
C LEU A 213 9.73 4.88 -11.18
N VAL A 214 9.06 4.23 -12.14
CA VAL A 214 9.29 4.44 -13.58
C VAL A 214 8.88 5.85 -14.01
N ARG A 215 7.69 6.29 -13.59
CA ARG A 215 7.16 7.58 -14.04
C ARG A 215 7.80 8.75 -13.33
N TYR A 216 8.13 8.62 -12.04
CA TYR A 216 8.87 9.66 -11.33
C TYR A 216 10.23 9.88 -11.98
N ASN A 217 10.96 8.79 -12.29
CA ASN A 217 12.24 8.89 -12.99
C ASN A 217 12.12 9.56 -14.37
N SER A 218 11.07 9.25 -15.13
CA SER A 218 10.83 9.89 -16.43
C SER A 218 10.55 11.40 -16.28
N VAL A 219 9.87 11.82 -15.22
CA VAL A 219 9.62 13.25 -14.95
C VAL A 219 10.91 13.95 -14.51
N GLU A 220 11.69 13.34 -13.62
CA GLU A 220 12.94 13.91 -13.11
C GLU A 220 13.99 14.08 -14.22
N THR A 221 14.26 13.02 -14.99
CA THR A 221 15.22 13.04 -16.10
C THR A 221 14.83 14.00 -17.21
N PHE A 222 13.52 14.15 -17.48
CA PHE A 222 13.04 15.16 -18.41
C PHE A 222 13.38 16.56 -17.90
N VAL A 223 13.04 16.88 -16.64
CA VAL A 223 13.36 18.20 -16.05
C VAL A 223 14.86 18.50 -16.06
N ASP A 224 15.70 17.52 -15.71
CA ASP A 224 17.15 17.67 -15.73
C ASP A 224 17.67 18.01 -17.13
N SER A 225 17.15 17.36 -18.19
CA SER A 225 17.59 17.63 -19.55
C SER A 225 17.30 19.06 -20.04
N TRP A 226 16.26 19.72 -19.52
CA TRP A 226 15.99 21.14 -19.80
C TRP A 226 16.90 22.09 -19.02
N SER A 227 17.39 21.69 -17.85
CA SER A 227 18.29 22.53 -17.03
C SER A 227 19.70 22.69 -17.60
N VAL A 228 20.12 21.78 -18.51
CA VAL A 228 21.46 21.77 -19.13
C VAL A 228 21.50 22.55 -20.45
N ALA A 229 20.38 23.09 -20.94
CA ALA A 229 20.38 23.94 -22.13
C ALA A 229 21.20 25.23 -21.84
N PRO A 230 22.33 25.48 -22.53
CA PRO A 230 23.15 26.65 -22.25
C PRO A 230 22.35 27.93 -22.55
N ALA A 231 22.40 28.89 -21.61
CA ALA A 231 22.09 30.27 -21.93
C ALA A 231 22.99 30.70 -23.10
N LYS A 232 22.38 31.21 -24.16
CA LYS A 232 23.09 31.71 -25.34
C LYS A 232 24.05 32.83 -24.99
#